data_AF-A0A9W4XXH7-F1
#
_entry.id   AF-A0A9W4XXH7-F1
#
_cell.length_a   1.000
_cell.length_b   1.000
_cell.length_c   1.000
_cell.angle_alpha   90.00
_cell.angle_beta   90.00
_cell.angle_gamma   90.00
#
_symmetry.space_group_name_H-M   'P 1'
#
loop_
_entity.id
_entity.type
_entity.pdbx_description
1 polymer ?
#
loop_
_entity_poly.entity_id
_entity_poly.type
_entity_poly.pdbx_seq_one_letter_code
_entity_poly.pdbx_strand_id
1 'polypeptide(L)' 'MAARRGEKVTVDTNEPVLQDGHYSYDGHVGGVTGCKVPDAARWGMYLAKGSKAPCLVTCGHVVRWRLDPPQPGSAT' A
#
# COMPACT_ATOMS: atom_id res chain seq x y z
N MET A 1 -20.54 17.87 7.91
CA MET A 1 -20.43 16.53 7.28
C MET A 1 -19.10 15.94 7.72
N ALA A 2 -19.11 14.96 8.62
CA ALA A 2 -17.90 14.36 9.16
C ALA A 2 -17.32 13.38 8.14
N ALA A 3 -16.06 13.53 7.77
CA ALA A 3 -15.33 12.55 6.97
C ALA A 3 -15.42 11.20 7.69
N ARG A 4 -16.01 10.19 7.02
CA ARG A 4 -16.09 8.84 7.56
C ARG A 4 -14.65 8.35 7.79
N ARG A 5 -14.31 8.08 9.06
CA ARG A 5 -13.12 7.30 9.39
C ARG A 5 -13.15 5.99 8.59
N GLY A 6 -12.16 5.78 7.73
CA GLY A 6 -11.80 4.44 7.27
C GLY A 6 -12.37 3.97 5.93
N GLU A 7 -12.41 4.81 4.90
CA GLU A 7 -12.37 4.24 3.54
C GLU A 7 -10.97 3.65 3.35
N LYS A 8 -10.85 2.31 3.45
CA LYS A 8 -9.60 1.62 3.17
C LYS A 8 -9.34 1.73 1.67
N VAL A 9 -8.56 2.73 1.28
CA VAL A 9 -8.08 2.86 -0.10
C VAL A 9 -7.07 1.74 -0.32
N THR A 10 -7.41 0.80 -1.19
CA THR A 10 -6.50 -0.27 -1.60
C THR A 10 -6.21 -0.21 -3.07
N VAL A 11 -5.00 -0.56 -3.47
CA VAL A 11 -4.53 -0.58 -4.86
C VAL A 11 -3.73 -1.85 -5.08
N ASP A 12 -3.93 -2.48 -6.24
CA ASP A 12 -3.23 -3.70 -6.60
C ASP A 12 -1.90 -3.38 -7.30
N THR A 13 -0.96 -4.33 -7.34
CA THR A 13 0.34 -4.15 -8.01
C THR A 13 0.18 -3.62 -9.43
N ASN A 14 1.03 -2.67 -9.82
CA ASN A 14 1.04 -1.99 -11.13
C ASN A 14 -0.17 -1.08 -11.43
N GLU A 15 -1.19 -1.06 -10.57
CA GLU A 15 -2.28 -0.10 -10.69
C GLU A 15 -1.84 1.29 -10.19
N PRO A 16 -2.40 2.38 -10.75
CA PRO A 16 -2.08 3.73 -10.31
C PRO A 16 -2.65 4.01 -8.92
N VAL A 17 -1.83 4.58 -8.04
CA VAL A 17 -2.30 5.02 -6.71
C VAL A 17 -3.23 6.23 -6.84
N LEU A 18 -4.34 6.20 -6.10
CA LEU A 18 -5.44 7.17 -6.27
C LEU A 18 -5.18 8.51 -5.58
N GLN A 19 -4.26 8.54 -4.62
CA GLN A 19 -3.89 9.72 -3.86
C GLN A 19 -2.47 9.58 -3.29
N ASP A 20 -1.90 10.71 -2.91
CA ASP A 20 -0.62 10.75 -2.21
C ASP A 20 -0.74 10.14 -0.80
N GLY A 21 0.27 9.39 -0.39
CA GLY A 21 0.40 8.93 0.99
C GLY A 21 1.29 7.71 1.16
N HIS A 22 1.32 7.19 2.39
CA HIS A 22 2.07 6.00 2.71
C HIS A 22 1.22 4.76 2.46
N TYR A 23 1.77 3.83 1.68
CA TYR A 23 1.13 2.56 1.36
C TYR A 23 1.91 1.41 1.95
N SER A 24 1.24 0.55 2.72
CA SER A 24 1.80 -0.70 3.22
C SER A 24 1.16 -1.91 2.54
N TYR A 25 1.92 -3.01 2.59
CA TYR A 25 1.46 -4.33 2.18
C TYR A 25 0.23 -4.74 3.00
N ASP A 26 -0.87 -5.06 2.32
CA ASP A 26 -2.11 -5.54 2.91
C ASP A 26 -2.32 -7.04 2.67
N GLY A 27 -1.83 -7.58 1.55
CA GLY A 27 -1.97 -9.00 1.24
C GLY A 27 -1.71 -9.34 -0.22
N HIS A 28 -2.06 -10.57 -0.60
CA HIS A 28 -2.12 -10.98 -2.02
C HIS A 28 -3.57 -11.06 -2.46
N VAL A 29 -3.80 -10.78 -3.75
CA VAL A 29 -5.06 -11.13 -4.40
C VAL A 29 -5.15 -12.67 -4.46
N GLY A 30 -6.27 -13.23 -4.00
CA GLY A 30 -6.49 -14.68 -4.01
C GLY A 30 -5.91 -15.46 -2.83
N GLY A 31 -5.43 -14.80 -1.76
CA GLY A 31 -5.10 -15.47 -0.50
C GLY A 31 -3.76 -16.22 -0.47
N VAL A 32 -2.83 -15.88 -1.36
CA VAL A 32 -1.50 -16.48 -1.40
C VAL A 32 -0.65 -16.05 -0.19
N THR A 33 0.10 -16.99 0.39
CA THR A 33 1.03 -16.74 1.52
C THR A 33 2.44 -17.19 1.15
N GLY A 34 3.47 -16.56 1.73
CA GLY A 34 4.88 -16.97 1.57
C GLY A 34 5.78 -16.03 0.75
N CYS A 35 5.28 -14.89 0.25
CA CYS A 35 6.15 -13.93 -0.44
C CYS A 35 6.98 -13.09 0.54
N LYS A 36 8.26 -12.88 0.19
CA LYS A 36 9.16 -12.01 0.94
C LYS A 36 8.74 -10.55 0.70
N VAL A 37 8.28 -9.88 1.76
CA VAL A 37 7.91 -8.46 1.73
C VAL A 37 9.08 -7.66 2.32
N PRO A 38 9.64 -6.66 1.61
CA PRO A 38 10.66 -5.79 2.17
C PRO A 38 10.10 -4.99 3.34
N ASP A 39 10.92 -4.73 4.37
CA ASP A 39 10.46 -4.04 5.57
C ASP A 39 9.83 -2.67 5.27
N ALA A 40 10.38 -1.92 4.32
CA ALA A 40 9.79 -0.65 3.88
C ALA A 40 8.33 -0.79 3.40
N ALA A 41 7.98 -1.90 2.73
CA ALA A 41 6.60 -2.17 2.32
C ALA A 41 5.70 -2.58 3.50
N ARG A 42 6.26 -3.16 4.57
CA ARG A 42 5.49 -3.45 5.80
C ARG A 42 5.22 -2.20 6.64
N TRP A 43 6.19 -1.29 6.69
CA TRP A 43 6.13 -0.07 7.48
C TRP A 43 5.54 1.13 6.72
N GLY A 44 5.20 0.96 5.44
CA GLY A 44 4.58 2.00 4.62
C GLY A 44 5.59 2.77 3.77
N MET A 45 5.40 2.74 2.46
CA MET A 45 6.19 3.47 1.47
C MET A 45 5.40 4.67 0.96
N TYR A 46 6.01 5.86 0.90
CA TYR A 46 5.35 7.00 0.28
C TYR A 46 5.20 6.78 -1.24
N LEU A 47 3.97 6.85 -1.73
CA LEU A 47 3.64 6.81 -3.15
C LEU A 47 2.86 8.07 -3.52
N ALA A 48 3.33 8.76 -4.56
CA ALA A 48 2.64 9.94 -5.08
C ALA A 48 1.49 9.51 -6.00
N LYS A 49 0.37 10.25 -5.98
CA LYS A 49 -0.79 10.05 -6.85
C LYS A 49 -0.38 9.81 -8.30
N GLY A 50 -0.93 8.76 -8.91
CA GLY A 50 -0.64 8.37 -10.29
C GLY A 50 0.64 7.54 -10.46
N SER A 51 1.47 7.40 -9.42
CA SER A 51 2.54 6.41 -9.40
C SER A 51 1.96 5.00 -9.43
N LYS A 52 2.65 4.05 -10.06
CA LYS A 52 2.24 2.65 -10.03
C LYS A 52 2.61 2.02 -8.69
N ALA A 53 1.67 1.27 -8.11
CA ALA A 53 1.93 0.48 -6.93
C ALA A 53 3.04 -0.55 -7.23
N PRO A 54 4.05 -0.67 -6.36
CA PRO A 54 5.23 -1.45 -6.67
C PRO A 54 4.94 -2.95 -6.72
N CYS A 55 5.70 -3.66 -7.54
CA CYS A 55 5.73 -5.12 -7.51
C CYS A 55 6.80 -5.59 -6.52
N LEU A 56 6.48 -6.59 -5.70
CA LEU A 56 7.47 -7.22 -4.84
C LEU A 56 8.32 -8.14 -5.71
N VAL A 57 9.58 -7.77 -5.95
CA VAL A 57 10.52 -8.45 -6.87
C VAL A 57 10.64 -9.97 -6.64
N THR A 58 10.39 -10.42 -5.42
CA THR A 58 10.46 -11.82 -5.01
C THR A 58 9.12 -12.59 -5.12
N CYS A 59 8.08 -11.97 -5.67
CA CYS A 59 6.73 -12.51 -5.76
C CYS A 59 6.12 -12.21 -7.13
N GLY A 60 5.79 -13.25 -7.90
CA GLY A 60 5.10 -13.09 -9.19
C GLY A 60 3.59 -12.80 -9.08
N HIS A 61 3.07 -12.64 -7.86
CA HIS A 61 1.64 -12.47 -7.61
C HIS A 61 1.23 -10.99 -7.56
N VAL A 62 -0.04 -10.74 -7.82
CA VAL A 62 -0.65 -9.43 -7.57
C VAL A 62 -0.79 -9.24 -6.06
N VAL A 63 -0.18 -8.16 -5.57
CA VAL A 63 -0.18 -7.73 -4.17
C VAL A 63 -1.19 -6.61 -4.02
N ARG A 64 -1.86 -6.56 -2.88
CA ARG A 64 -2.71 -5.45 -2.46
C ARG A 64 -1.97 -4.56 -1.49
N TRP A 65 -2.01 -3.27 -1.79
CA TRP A 65 -1.46 -2.19 -0.99
C TRP A 65 -2.61 -1.42 -0.36
N ARG A 66 -2.48 -1.01 0.89
CA ARG A 66 -3.45 -0.14 1.56
C ARG A 66 -2.82 1.21 1.84
N LEU A 67 -3.61 2.27 1.72
CA LEU A 67 -3.23 3.58 2.22
C LEU A 67 -3.30 3.58 3.75
N ASP A 68 -2.17 3.84 4.39
CA ASP A 68 -2.08 3.99 5.83
C ASP A 68 -2.37 5.44 6.24
N PRO A 69 -2.96 5.64 7.43
CA PRO A 69 -3.04 6.97 8.00
C PRO A 69 -1.64 7.56 8.22
N PRO A 70 -1.51 8.91 8.25
CA PRO A 70 -0.25 9.55 8.59
C PRO A 70 0.28 8.98 9.92
N GLN A 71 1.52 8.48 9.88
CA GLN A 71 2.10 7.83 11.05
C GLN A 71 2.27 8.86 12.17
N PRO A 72 1.87 8.56 13.42
CA PRO A 72 2.15 9.43 14.55
C PRO A 72 3.67 9.53 14.72
N GLY A 73 4.25 10.68 14.39
CA GLY A 73 5.69 10.94 14.44
C GLY A 73 6.31 11.35 13.10
N SER A 74 5.60 11.19 11.98
CA SER A 74 6.02 11.72 10.67
C SER A 74 5.50 13.15 10.48
N ALA A 75 5.80 14.04 11.43
CA ALA A 75 5.67 15.47 11.23
C ALA A 75 7.05 16.00 10.85
N THR A 76 7.25 16.23 9.55
CA THR A 76 8.30 17.15 9.05
C THR A 76 7.71 18.53 8.87
#